data_AF-A0A1G3UCC7-F1
#
_entry.id   AF-A0A1G3UCC7-F1
#
_cell.length_a   1.000
_cell.length_b   1.000
_cell.length_c   1.000
_cell.angle_alpha   90.00
_cell.angle_beta   90.00
_cell.angle_gamma   90.00
#
_symmetry.space_group_name_H-M   'P 1'
#
loop_
_entity.id
_entity.type
_entity.pdbx_description
1 polymer ?
#
loop_
_entity_poly.entity_id
_entity_poly.type
_entity_poly.pdbx_seq_one_letter_code
_entity_poly.pdbx_strand_id
1 'polypeptide(L)'
;MARDDLIGGALWEEYSQEVQKRMNQPTNMGEITESEAGQNRLIIADFGAESCGDAVRLYWLIDPKTDEIKKSKFKSFGCGTAIASSDMMAELCLNKTVDDALKITNIDVEKALRDNPDIPAVPGQKMHCSVMAYDVIKKAASIYKNVDMESLESEFIVCECARVSQDTLKEVIKLNKLSFIEEIIDYTKAGGFCKSCIKPGGHEAKDVYLIDLLNEILQERTAEENARKIIEAKGEGRFESMSLVQKIKSVESILEEYIRPTLKADGGNVELIDINDENSALNILIKYQGECMSCSMNTTTTLAGIEDMLSFKLKAPIKVVVT
;
A
#
# COMPACT_ATOMS: atom_id res chain seq x y z
N MET A 1 -15.70 -17.51 17.23
CA MET A 1 -16.68 -18.58 16.98
C MET A 1 -17.66 -18.60 18.12
N ALA A 2 -18.96 -18.63 17.81
CA ALA A 2 -19.98 -18.79 18.84
C ALA A 2 -19.95 -20.25 19.35
N ARG A 3 -20.38 -20.47 20.58
CA ARG A 3 -20.37 -21.80 21.22
C ARG A 3 -21.20 -22.83 20.44
N ASP A 4 -22.17 -22.37 19.68
CA ASP A 4 -23.09 -23.23 18.92
C ASP A 4 -22.49 -23.74 17.60
N ASP A 5 -21.40 -23.14 17.11
CA ASP A 5 -20.64 -23.60 15.94
C ASP A 5 -19.75 -24.83 16.26
N LEU A 6 -19.55 -25.14 17.55
CA LEU A 6 -18.55 -26.11 18.03
C LEU A 6 -19.09 -27.53 18.28
N ILE A 7 -20.41 -27.76 18.17
CA ILE A 7 -21.06 -29.04 18.55
C ILE A 7 -21.57 -29.83 17.32
N GLY A 8 -21.48 -29.27 16.10
CA GLY A 8 -21.86 -29.95 14.86
C GLY A 8 -20.67 -30.32 13.96
N GLY A 9 -20.91 -31.17 12.95
CA GLY A 9 -19.95 -31.48 11.87
C GLY A 9 -19.48 -30.26 11.07
N ALA A 10 -20.11 -29.09 11.27
CA ALA A 10 -19.81 -27.80 10.66
C ALA A 10 -18.31 -27.42 10.68
N LEU A 11 -17.58 -27.69 11.77
CA LEU A 11 -16.15 -27.36 11.81
C LEU A 11 -15.32 -28.20 10.82
N TRP A 12 -15.69 -29.47 10.63
CA TRP A 12 -15.02 -30.37 9.69
C TRP A 12 -15.45 -30.12 8.24
N GLU A 13 -16.62 -29.53 8.03
CA GLU A 13 -17.09 -29.10 6.70
C GLU A 13 -16.31 -27.89 6.15
N GLU A 14 -15.61 -27.13 7.01
CA GLU A 14 -14.73 -26.03 6.57
C GLU A 14 -13.35 -26.52 6.06
N TYR A 15 -13.04 -27.81 6.21
CA TYR A 15 -11.83 -28.42 5.66
C TYR A 15 -12.17 -29.25 4.44
N SER A 16 -11.38 -29.08 3.39
CA SER A 16 -11.39 -29.98 2.24
C SER A 16 -11.18 -31.45 2.65
N GLN A 17 -11.75 -32.35 1.86
CA GLN A 17 -11.57 -33.79 1.98
C GLN A 17 -10.10 -34.17 1.78
N GLU A 18 -9.37 -33.49 0.90
CA GLU A 18 -7.94 -33.76 0.73
C GLU A 18 -7.13 -33.38 1.99
N VAL A 19 -7.47 -32.29 2.68
CA VAL A 19 -6.87 -31.97 4.00
C VAL A 19 -7.20 -33.06 5.01
N GLN A 20 -8.47 -33.45 5.15
CA GLN A 20 -8.89 -34.48 6.10
C GLN A 20 -8.20 -35.83 5.83
N LYS A 21 -8.07 -36.21 4.57
CA LYS A 21 -7.38 -37.43 4.14
C LYS A 21 -5.92 -37.42 4.56
N ARG A 22 -5.19 -36.33 4.29
CA ARG A 22 -3.76 -36.22 4.64
C ARG A 22 -3.50 -36.03 6.13
N MET A 23 -4.45 -35.41 6.84
CA MET A 23 -4.44 -35.38 8.31
C MET A 23 -4.47 -36.78 8.90
N ASN A 24 -5.34 -37.65 8.37
CA ASN A 24 -5.56 -38.98 8.92
C ASN A 24 -4.55 -40.02 8.40
N GLN A 25 -4.11 -39.89 7.15
CA GLN A 25 -3.24 -40.85 6.45
C GLN A 25 -2.24 -40.12 5.53
N PRO A 26 -1.25 -39.42 6.10
CA PRO A 26 -0.21 -38.78 5.29
C PRO A 26 0.65 -39.82 4.57
N THR A 27 0.97 -39.58 3.30
CA THR A 27 1.71 -40.55 2.46
C THR A 27 3.23 -40.38 2.54
N ASN A 28 3.67 -39.16 2.87
CA ASN A 28 5.07 -38.76 2.91
C ASN A 28 5.63 -38.61 4.33
N MET A 29 4.86 -38.99 5.35
CA MET A 29 5.35 -38.98 6.73
C MET A 29 6.41 -40.07 6.94
N GLY A 30 7.52 -39.71 7.58
CA GLY A 30 8.64 -40.60 7.84
C GLY A 30 9.97 -39.85 7.97
N GLU A 31 11.05 -40.61 8.00
CA GLU A 31 12.42 -40.10 7.98
C GLU A 31 13.21 -40.74 6.84
N ILE A 32 14.31 -40.11 6.47
CA ILE A 32 15.32 -40.69 5.58
C ILE A 32 16.60 -40.77 6.40
N THR A 33 17.18 -41.96 6.47
CA THR A 33 18.42 -42.22 7.21
C THR A 33 19.65 -42.04 6.32
N GLU A 34 20.81 -41.79 6.93
CA GLU A 34 22.10 -41.72 6.21
C GLU A 34 22.38 -42.99 5.39
N SER A 35 21.99 -44.17 5.90
CA SER A 35 22.15 -45.42 5.16
C SER A 35 21.28 -45.51 3.90
N GLU A 36 20.15 -44.80 3.86
CA GLU A 36 19.28 -44.74 2.69
C GLU A 36 19.75 -43.71 1.65
N ALA A 37 20.63 -42.78 2.03
CA ALA A 37 21.14 -41.72 1.17
C ALA A 37 21.92 -42.28 -0.04
N GLY A 38 22.75 -43.30 0.20
CA GLY A 38 23.59 -43.91 -0.83
C GLY A 38 24.53 -42.89 -1.47
N GLN A 39 24.38 -42.63 -2.77
CA GLN A 39 25.15 -41.62 -3.50
C GLN A 39 24.49 -40.24 -3.52
N ASN A 40 23.25 -40.14 -3.05
CA ASN A 40 22.50 -38.91 -3.02
C ASN A 40 22.84 -38.11 -1.76
N ARG A 41 22.65 -36.80 -1.81
CA ARG A 41 22.86 -35.92 -0.66
C ARG A 41 21.60 -35.87 0.19
N LEU A 42 21.71 -36.28 1.46
CA LEU A 42 20.65 -36.13 2.44
C LEU A 42 20.66 -34.70 2.99
N ILE A 43 19.50 -34.05 2.99
CA ILE A 43 19.25 -32.76 3.62
C ILE A 43 18.16 -32.96 4.67
N ILE A 44 18.44 -32.48 5.88
CA ILE A 44 17.49 -32.48 7.00
C ILE A 44 17.32 -31.02 7.42
N ALA A 45 16.09 -30.53 7.38
CA ALA A 45 15.77 -29.15 7.73
C ALA A 45 14.66 -29.12 8.78
N ASP A 46 14.92 -28.42 9.88
CA ASP A 46 13.96 -28.15 10.93
C ASP A 46 13.47 -26.72 10.84
N PHE A 47 12.16 -26.53 10.95
CA PHE A 47 11.52 -25.23 11.06
C PHE A 47 10.30 -25.31 11.98
N GLY A 48 10.02 -24.26 12.73
CA GLY A 48 8.87 -24.22 13.63
C GLY A 48 8.47 -22.79 13.97
N ALA A 49 7.19 -22.64 14.31
CA ALA A 49 6.59 -21.38 14.68
C ALA A 49 6.20 -21.39 16.16
N GLU A 50 6.95 -20.65 16.98
CA GLU A 50 6.72 -20.58 18.43
C GLU A 50 5.33 -20.04 18.78
N SER A 51 4.77 -19.18 17.93
CA SER A 51 3.45 -18.55 18.10
C SER A 51 2.29 -19.54 18.12
N CYS A 52 2.38 -20.64 17.36
CA CYS A 52 1.34 -21.67 17.29
C CYS A 52 1.79 -23.04 17.83
N GLY A 53 3.08 -23.22 18.13
CA GLY A 53 3.65 -24.45 18.67
C GLY A 53 3.79 -25.58 17.65
N ASP A 54 3.64 -25.28 16.35
CA ASP A 54 3.82 -26.23 15.27
C ASP A 54 5.29 -26.25 14.81
N ALA A 55 5.79 -27.42 14.45
CA ALA A 55 7.12 -27.64 13.90
C ALA A 55 7.11 -28.74 12.84
N VAL A 56 8.04 -28.65 11.89
CA VAL A 56 8.24 -29.61 10.82
C VAL A 56 9.72 -29.89 10.62
N ARG A 57 10.04 -31.17 10.42
CA ARG A 57 11.33 -31.66 9.95
C ARG A 57 11.15 -32.21 8.55
N LEU A 58 11.78 -31.60 7.56
CA LEU A 58 11.81 -32.04 6.17
C LEU A 58 13.08 -32.85 5.90
N TYR A 59 12.94 -33.94 5.17
CA TYR A 59 14.02 -34.78 4.66
C TYR A 59 13.99 -34.79 3.14
N TRP A 60 15.07 -34.38 2.51
CA TRP A 60 15.27 -34.51 1.07
C TRP A 60 16.46 -35.39 0.77
N LEU A 61 16.31 -36.20 -0.27
CA LEU A 61 17.38 -36.99 -0.86
C LEU A 61 17.60 -36.50 -2.27
N ILE A 62 18.69 -35.77 -2.49
CA ILE A 62 18.93 -35.00 -3.72
C ILE A 62 20.02 -35.67 -4.54
N ASP A 63 19.78 -35.85 -5.84
CA ASP A 63 20.81 -36.26 -6.78
C ASP A 63 21.79 -35.09 -7.00
N PRO A 64 23.05 -35.19 -6.56
CA PRO A 64 24.01 -34.09 -6.65
C PRO A 64 24.43 -33.76 -8.08
N LYS A 65 24.07 -34.57 -9.08
CA LYS A 65 24.38 -34.31 -10.49
C LYS A 65 23.31 -33.50 -11.19
N THR A 66 22.05 -33.65 -10.76
CA THR A 66 20.89 -33.03 -11.43
C THR A 66 20.16 -32.03 -10.53
N ASP A 67 20.57 -31.92 -9.27
CA ASP A 67 19.89 -31.14 -8.22
C ASP A 67 18.44 -31.59 -7.97
N GLU A 68 18.07 -32.79 -8.41
CA GLU A 68 16.70 -33.31 -8.33
C GLU A 68 16.41 -34.01 -7.00
N ILE A 69 15.27 -33.67 -6.38
CA ILE A 69 14.78 -34.27 -5.15
C ILE A 69 14.16 -35.63 -5.46
N LYS A 70 14.93 -36.71 -5.25
CA LYS A 70 14.52 -38.10 -5.52
C LYS A 70 13.59 -38.67 -4.45
N LYS A 71 13.69 -38.19 -3.21
CA LYS A 71 12.76 -38.50 -2.12
C LYS A 71 12.53 -37.27 -1.27
N SER A 72 11.29 -37.12 -0.81
CA SER A 72 10.85 -36.05 0.07
C SER A 72 9.96 -36.66 1.16
N LYS A 73 10.40 -36.56 2.40
CA LYS A 73 9.69 -37.10 3.58
C LYS A 73 9.66 -36.05 4.68
N PHE A 74 8.75 -36.21 5.64
CA PHE A 74 8.66 -35.26 6.75
C PHE A 74 8.28 -35.93 8.07
N LYS A 75 8.66 -35.28 9.17
CA LYS A 75 7.97 -35.41 10.46
C LYS A 75 7.36 -34.07 10.82
N SER A 76 6.20 -34.08 11.45
CA SER A 76 5.55 -32.86 11.93
C SER A 76 5.09 -33.05 13.36
N PHE A 77 5.26 -32.02 14.16
CA PHE A 77 4.67 -31.88 15.48
C PHE A 77 3.74 -30.67 15.42
N GLY A 78 2.47 -30.84 15.73
CA GLY A 78 1.53 -29.74 15.64
C GLY A 78 0.11 -30.15 15.35
N CYS A 79 -0.69 -29.18 14.89
CA CYS A 79 -2.07 -29.41 14.51
C CYS A 79 -2.19 -30.27 13.23
N GLY A 80 -3.37 -30.88 13.00
CA GLY A 80 -3.60 -31.70 11.81
C GLY A 80 -3.36 -30.95 10.49
N THR A 81 -3.68 -29.67 10.43
CA THR A 81 -3.42 -28.85 9.24
C THR A 81 -1.92 -28.73 8.94
N ALA A 82 -1.06 -28.71 9.96
CA ALA A 82 0.39 -28.76 9.79
C ALA A 82 0.84 -30.09 9.17
N ILE A 83 0.25 -31.21 9.59
CA ILE A 83 0.50 -32.54 8.99
C ILE A 83 0.08 -32.55 7.52
N ALA A 84 -1.14 -32.12 7.20
CA ALA A 84 -1.63 -32.12 5.82
C ALA A 84 -0.83 -31.19 4.90
N SER A 85 -0.47 -29.99 5.38
CA SER A 85 0.33 -29.02 4.63
C SER A 85 1.74 -29.55 4.38
N SER A 86 2.36 -30.19 5.39
CA SER A 86 3.70 -30.80 5.27
C SER A 86 3.68 -32.02 4.34
N ASP A 87 2.62 -32.82 4.36
CA ASP A 87 2.47 -33.97 3.47
C ASP A 87 2.33 -33.55 2.01
N MET A 88 1.49 -32.54 1.74
CA MET A 88 1.34 -31.96 0.40
C MET A 88 2.62 -31.28 -0.07
N MET A 89 3.29 -30.51 0.80
CA MET A 89 4.59 -29.90 0.50
C MET A 89 5.62 -30.95 0.09
N ALA A 90 5.71 -32.04 0.86
CA ALA A 90 6.65 -33.11 0.55
C ALA A 90 6.36 -33.72 -0.83
N GLU A 91 5.09 -33.93 -1.17
CA GLU A 91 4.65 -34.41 -2.48
C GLU A 91 5.00 -33.45 -3.62
N LEU A 92 4.69 -32.15 -3.46
CA LEU A 92 4.95 -31.13 -4.48
C LEU A 92 6.45 -30.98 -4.77
N CYS A 93 7.32 -31.23 -3.78
CA CYS A 93 8.77 -31.16 -3.96
C CYS A 93 9.36 -32.36 -4.71
N LEU A 94 8.66 -33.50 -4.73
CA LEU A 94 9.19 -34.74 -5.30
C LEU A 94 9.44 -34.61 -6.81
N ASN A 95 10.59 -35.11 -7.27
CA ASN A 95 11.06 -35.06 -8.66
C ASN A 95 11.26 -33.65 -9.23
N LYS A 96 11.29 -32.61 -8.39
CA LYS A 96 11.69 -31.25 -8.78
C LYS A 96 13.18 -31.03 -8.51
N THR A 97 13.78 -30.11 -9.25
CA THR A 97 15.07 -29.55 -8.86
C THR A 97 14.91 -28.72 -7.58
N VAL A 98 15.98 -28.52 -6.82
CA VAL A 98 15.96 -27.62 -5.64
C VAL A 98 15.48 -26.21 -6.02
N ASP A 99 15.88 -25.71 -7.20
CA ASP A 99 15.45 -24.39 -7.69
C ASP A 99 13.97 -24.34 -8.07
N ASP A 100 13.41 -25.43 -8.60
CA ASP A 100 11.97 -25.50 -8.86
C ASP A 100 11.15 -25.72 -7.58
N ALA A 101 11.71 -26.40 -6.58
CA ALA A 101 11.09 -26.54 -5.28
C ALA A 101 11.01 -25.18 -4.55
N LEU A 102 12.03 -24.33 -4.67
CA LEU A 102 12.05 -22.98 -4.12
C LEU A 102 10.93 -22.06 -4.66
N LYS A 103 10.38 -22.36 -5.84
CA LYS A 103 9.28 -21.61 -6.44
C LYS A 103 7.91 -22.02 -5.89
N ILE A 104 7.81 -23.16 -5.21
CA ILE A 104 6.56 -23.58 -4.54
C ILE A 104 6.32 -22.59 -3.42
N THR A 105 5.14 -21.97 -3.37
CA THR A 105 4.71 -21.06 -2.31
C THR A 105 3.73 -21.73 -1.35
N ASN A 106 3.45 -21.09 -0.22
CA ASN A 106 2.37 -21.51 0.68
C ASN A 106 1.00 -21.50 0.00
N ILE A 107 0.79 -20.62 -0.97
CA ILE A 107 -0.44 -20.58 -1.76
C ILE A 107 -0.55 -21.79 -2.67
N ASP A 108 0.57 -22.29 -3.22
CA ASP A 108 0.56 -23.50 -4.06
C ASP A 108 0.24 -24.74 -3.23
N VAL A 109 0.81 -24.84 -2.02
CA VAL A 109 0.49 -25.92 -1.07
C VAL A 109 -1.00 -25.90 -0.70
N GLU A 110 -1.54 -24.72 -0.38
CA GLU A 110 -2.96 -24.60 -0.02
C GLU A 110 -3.88 -24.89 -1.21
N LYS A 111 -3.56 -24.40 -2.42
CA LYS A 111 -4.34 -24.70 -3.63
C LYS A 111 -4.34 -26.18 -3.97
N ALA A 112 -3.21 -26.86 -3.81
CA ALA A 112 -3.11 -28.30 -4.07
C ALA A 112 -3.96 -29.13 -3.10
N LEU A 113 -4.28 -28.57 -1.93
CA LEU A 113 -5.15 -29.18 -0.93
C LEU A 113 -6.64 -28.90 -1.16
N ARG A 114 -7.03 -28.08 -2.13
CA ARG A 114 -8.45 -27.73 -2.36
C ARG A 114 -9.20 -28.87 -3.06
N ASP A 115 -10.41 -29.17 -2.62
CA ASP A 115 -11.34 -30.01 -3.38
C ASP A 115 -11.95 -29.24 -4.56
N ASN A 116 -12.14 -27.93 -4.40
CA ASN A 116 -12.66 -27.03 -5.42
C ASN A 116 -11.73 -25.81 -5.55
N PRO A 117 -11.28 -25.43 -6.77
CA PRO A 117 -10.41 -24.28 -6.98
C PRO A 117 -10.88 -22.97 -6.34
N ASP A 118 -12.20 -22.75 -6.21
CA ASP A 118 -12.77 -21.51 -5.70
C ASP A 118 -13.01 -21.49 -4.18
N ILE A 119 -12.89 -22.65 -3.52
CA ILE A 119 -13.12 -22.81 -2.08
C ILE A 119 -11.78 -23.09 -1.38
N PRO A 120 -11.37 -22.27 -0.40
CA PRO A 120 -10.15 -22.53 0.37
C PRO A 120 -10.14 -23.93 0.99
N ALA A 121 -8.97 -24.56 1.03
CA ALA A 121 -8.80 -25.91 1.55
C ALA A 121 -8.97 -25.98 3.08
N VAL A 122 -8.72 -24.84 3.74
CA VAL A 122 -8.74 -24.66 5.19
C VAL A 122 -9.33 -23.29 5.54
N PRO A 123 -9.86 -23.11 6.77
CA PRO A 123 -10.26 -21.80 7.26
C PRO A 123 -9.10 -20.80 7.24
N GLY A 124 -9.39 -19.51 7.04
CA GLY A 124 -8.36 -18.47 6.90
C GLY A 124 -7.39 -18.37 8.09
N GLN A 125 -7.83 -18.72 9.30
CA GLN A 125 -6.99 -18.75 10.50
C GLN A 125 -5.94 -19.87 10.49
N LYS A 126 -6.10 -20.89 9.64
CA LYS A 126 -5.21 -22.06 9.53
C LYS A 126 -4.24 -21.98 8.36
N MET A 127 -4.25 -20.89 7.59
CA MET A 127 -3.32 -20.64 6.48
C MET A 127 -1.85 -20.62 6.87
N HIS A 128 -1.53 -20.35 8.14
CA HIS A 128 -0.14 -20.30 8.62
C HIS A 128 0.59 -21.64 8.46
N CYS A 129 -0.11 -22.78 8.53
CA CYS A 129 0.51 -24.09 8.32
C CYS A 129 1.12 -24.24 6.92
N SER A 130 0.52 -23.62 5.90
CA SER A 130 1.08 -23.59 4.55
C SER A 130 2.29 -22.66 4.46
N VAL A 131 2.33 -21.59 5.26
CA VAL A 131 3.49 -20.68 5.37
C VAL A 131 4.69 -21.45 5.94
N MET A 132 4.48 -22.20 7.01
CA MET A 132 5.52 -23.06 7.60
C MET A 132 6.07 -24.08 6.59
N ALA A 133 5.19 -24.66 5.76
CA ALA A 133 5.59 -25.58 4.70
C ALA A 133 6.51 -24.91 3.65
N TYR A 134 6.26 -23.65 3.31
CA TYR A 134 7.17 -22.89 2.46
C TYR A 134 8.52 -22.60 3.14
N ASP A 135 8.49 -22.18 4.40
CA ASP A 135 9.71 -21.77 5.09
C ASP A 135 10.68 -22.95 5.29
N VAL A 136 10.16 -24.16 5.52
CA VAL A 136 11.02 -25.35 5.59
C VAL A 136 11.61 -25.75 4.23
N ILE A 137 10.92 -25.51 3.11
CA ILE A 137 11.50 -25.67 1.75
C ILE A 137 12.69 -24.73 1.59
N LYS A 138 12.51 -23.44 1.91
CA LYS A 138 13.60 -22.45 1.87
C LYS A 138 14.76 -22.85 2.78
N LYS A 139 14.46 -23.33 3.99
CA LYS A 139 15.49 -23.81 4.91
C LYS A 139 16.28 -24.98 4.31
N ALA A 140 15.60 -25.99 3.77
CA ALA A 140 16.25 -27.13 3.13
C ALA A 140 17.11 -26.72 1.93
N ALA A 141 16.60 -25.83 1.07
CA ALA A 141 17.33 -25.30 -0.06
C ALA A 141 18.56 -24.47 0.36
N SER A 142 18.46 -23.67 1.42
CA SER A 142 19.59 -22.90 1.98
C SER A 142 20.72 -23.81 2.45
N ILE A 143 20.38 -24.93 3.12
CA ILE A 143 21.35 -25.95 3.56
C ILE A 143 21.98 -26.65 2.35
N TYR A 144 21.20 -26.98 1.33
CA TYR A 144 21.71 -27.58 0.11
C TYR A 144 22.69 -26.66 -0.63
N LYS A 145 22.29 -25.41 -0.85
CA LYS A 145 23.08 -24.40 -1.59
C LYS A 145 24.20 -23.79 -0.74
N ASN A 146 24.21 -24.04 0.57
CA ASN A 146 25.14 -23.45 1.54
C ASN A 146 25.14 -21.91 1.49
N VAL A 147 23.94 -21.35 1.52
CA VAL A 147 23.69 -19.90 1.55
C VAL A 147 22.84 -19.55 2.76
N ASP A 148 22.82 -18.28 3.11
CA ASP A 148 21.90 -17.78 4.11
C ASP A 148 20.44 -17.87 3.63
N MET A 149 19.51 -18.22 4.50
CA MET A 149 18.10 -18.41 4.12
C MET A 149 17.42 -17.10 3.71
N GLU A 150 17.80 -15.97 4.32
CA GLU A 150 17.26 -14.66 3.97
C GLU A 150 17.71 -14.24 2.56
N SER A 151 18.89 -14.68 2.12
CA SER A 151 19.38 -14.41 0.76
C SER A 151 18.55 -15.04 -0.37
N LEU A 152 17.64 -15.98 -0.02
CA LEU A 152 16.72 -16.61 -0.96
C LEU A 152 15.42 -15.81 -1.17
N GLU A 153 15.18 -14.75 -0.40
CA GLU A 153 14.07 -13.81 -0.61
C GLU A 153 14.59 -12.52 -1.25
N SER A 154 14.04 -12.14 -2.40
CA SER A 154 14.42 -10.89 -3.08
C SER A 154 13.61 -9.67 -2.61
N GLU A 155 12.47 -9.91 -1.96
CA GLU A 155 11.52 -8.87 -1.58
C GLU A 155 11.23 -8.90 -0.07
N PHE A 156 11.01 -7.73 0.51
CA PHE A 156 10.58 -7.65 1.90
C PHE A 156 9.08 -7.96 2.02
N ILE A 157 8.76 -9.18 2.49
CA ILE A 157 7.38 -9.66 2.65
C ILE A 157 6.77 -9.10 3.94
N VAL A 158 5.67 -8.34 3.80
CA VAL A 158 4.91 -7.78 4.94
C VAL A 158 3.80 -8.73 5.38
N CYS A 159 3.21 -9.48 4.44
CA CYS A 159 2.20 -10.47 4.73
C CYS A 159 2.56 -11.82 4.12
N GLU A 160 3.02 -12.75 4.96
CA GLU A 160 3.47 -14.09 4.57
C GLU A 160 2.30 -14.98 4.17
N CYS A 161 1.14 -14.83 4.83
CA CYS A 161 -0.06 -15.60 4.47
C CYS A 161 -0.52 -15.31 3.04
N ALA A 162 -0.51 -14.04 2.63
CA ALA A 162 -0.93 -13.61 1.30
C ALA A 162 0.23 -13.52 0.29
N ARG A 163 1.47 -13.68 0.75
CA ARG A 163 2.71 -13.45 -0.04
C ARG A 163 2.77 -12.08 -0.69
N VAL A 164 2.55 -11.04 0.11
CA VAL A 164 2.56 -9.66 -0.40
C VAL A 164 3.74 -8.89 0.18
N SER A 165 4.56 -8.33 -0.71
CA SER A 165 5.71 -7.49 -0.36
C SER A 165 5.33 -6.05 -0.03
N GLN A 166 6.21 -5.36 0.68
CA GLN A 166 6.05 -3.94 0.97
C GLN A 166 5.95 -3.10 -0.30
N ASP A 167 6.73 -3.43 -1.32
CA ASP A 167 6.70 -2.70 -2.60
C ASP A 167 5.37 -2.89 -3.32
N THR A 168 4.87 -4.12 -3.39
CA THR A 168 3.53 -4.40 -3.93
C THR A 168 2.44 -3.62 -3.17
N LEU A 169 2.50 -3.60 -1.83
CA LEU A 169 1.54 -2.83 -1.02
C LEU A 169 1.62 -1.33 -1.33
N LYS A 170 2.83 -0.75 -1.36
CA LYS A 170 3.05 0.66 -1.68
C LYS A 170 2.50 1.00 -3.06
N GLU A 171 2.80 0.17 -4.05
CA GLU A 171 2.34 0.35 -5.43
C GLU A 171 0.81 0.31 -5.51
N VAL A 172 0.17 -0.72 -4.96
CA VAL A 172 -1.29 -0.87 -4.99
C VAL A 172 -2.00 0.28 -4.26
N ILE A 173 -1.51 0.68 -3.09
CA ILE A 173 -2.08 1.81 -2.33
C ILE A 173 -1.97 3.11 -3.15
N LYS A 174 -0.83 3.37 -3.78
CA LYS A 174 -0.59 4.58 -4.57
C LYS A 174 -1.40 4.61 -5.86
N LEU A 175 -1.35 3.53 -6.66
CA LEU A 175 -2.06 3.43 -7.94
C LEU A 175 -3.57 3.54 -7.79
N ASN A 176 -4.14 2.88 -6.79
CA ASN A 176 -5.59 2.83 -6.57
C ASN A 176 -6.09 3.91 -5.58
N LYS A 177 -5.20 4.75 -5.07
CA LYS A 177 -5.50 5.81 -4.09
C LYS A 177 -6.20 5.30 -2.83
N LEU A 178 -5.85 4.11 -2.37
CA LEU A 178 -6.46 3.48 -1.20
C LEU A 178 -6.28 4.35 0.05
N SER A 179 -7.28 4.33 0.92
CA SER A 179 -7.35 5.13 2.15
C SER A 179 -7.78 4.31 3.38
N PHE A 180 -8.22 3.07 3.19
CA PHE A 180 -8.66 2.16 4.25
C PHE A 180 -7.99 0.78 4.15
N ILE A 181 -7.85 0.11 5.29
CA ILE A 181 -7.22 -1.22 5.37
C ILE A 181 -8.05 -2.27 4.62
N GLU A 182 -9.37 -2.16 4.69
CA GLU A 182 -10.31 -3.05 4.01
C GLU A 182 -10.07 -3.05 2.50
N GLU A 183 -9.77 -1.89 1.91
CA GLU A 183 -9.44 -1.80 0.49
C GLU A 183 -8.11 -2.50 0.18
N ILE A 184 -7.10 -2.36 1.04
CA ILE A 184 -5.82 -3.08 0.88
C ILE A 184 -6.07 -4.59 0.90
N ILE A 185 -6.89 -5.07 1.84
CA ILE A 185 -7.27 -6.48 1.93
C ILE A 185 -7.99 -6.91 0.64
N ASP A 186 -8.91 -6.12 0.12
CA ASP A 186 -9.67 -6.49 -1.07
C ASP A 186 -8.79 -6.63 -2.32
N TYR A 187 -7.85 -5.69 -2.52
CA TYR A 187 -6.94 -5.71 -3.67
C TYR A 187 -5.82 -6.74 -3.54
N THR A 188 -5.22 -6.87 -2.36
CA THR A 188 -3.97 -7.64 -2.18
C THR A 188 -4.13 -8.94 -1.41
N LYS A 189 -5.26 -9.10 -0.71
CA LYS A 189 -5.51 -10.15 0.29
C LYS A 189 -4.61 -10.09 1.53
N ALA A 190 -3.65 -9.16 1.60
CA ALA A 190 -2.84 -8.94 2.78
C ALA A 190 -3.73 -8.50 3.95
N GLY A 191 -3.60 -9.18 5.09
CA GLY A 191 -4.45 -8.94 6.27
C GLY A 191 -5.78 -9.70 6.28
N GLY A 192 -6.19 -10.32 5.16
CA GLY A 192 -7.45 -11.07 5.08
C GLY A 192 -7.46 -12.41 5.86
N PHE A 193 -6.28 -12.97 6.15
CA PHE A 193 -6.13 -14.28 6.77
C PHE A 193 -5.91 -14.19 8.30
N CYS A 194 -4.66 -14.24 8.76
CA CYS A 194 -4.31 -14.22 10.19
C CYS A 194 -4.42 -12.84 10.86
N LYS A 195 -4.55 -11.76 10.06
CA LYS A 195 -4.64 -10.35 10.49
C LYS A 195 -3.39 -9.79 11.19
N SER A 196 -2.29 -10.54 11.30
CA SER A 196 -1.06 -10.11 11.99
C SER A 196 -0.43 -8.86 11.41
N CYS A 197 -0.42 -8.71 10.09
CA CYS A 197 0.18 -7.54 9.45
C CYS A 197 -0.67 -6.27 9.57
N ILE A 198 -1.92 -6.31 10.05
CA ILE A 198 -2.78 -5.12 10.07
C ILE A 198 -2.30 -4.10 11.10
N LYS A 199 -2.07 -4.55 12.35
CA LYS A 199 -1.67 -3.73 13.50
C LYS A 199 -1.10 -4.61 14.62
N PRO A 200 -0.43 -4.04 15.63
CA PRO A 200 0.02 -4.79 16.80
C PRO A 200 -1.10 -5.58 17.49
N GLY A 201 -0.76 -6.75 18.02
CA GLY A 201 -1.69 -7.63 18.74
C GLY A 201 -2.39 -8.70 17.89
N GLY A 202 -1.89 -8.96 16.68
CA GLY A 202 -2.31 -10.12 15.87
C GLY A 202 -1.71 -11.45 16.36
N HIS A 203 -1.74 -12.47 15.50
CA HIS A 203 -1.24 -13.82 15.85
C HIS A 203 0.26 -13.83 16.17
N GLU A 204 1.02 -12.92 15.56
CA GLU A 204 2.44 -12.72 15.79
C GLU A 204 2.82 -11.24 15.61
N ALA A 205 3.96 -10.84 16.16
CA ALA A 205 4.52 -9.51 15.94
C ALA A 205 5.04 -9.37 14.50
N LYS A 206 5.04 -8.14 13.99
CA LYS A 206 5.54 -7.80 12.65
C LYS A 206 6.43 -6.57 12.74
N ASP A 207 7.42 -6.50 11.87
CA ASP A 207 8.32 -5.35 11.76
C ASP A 207 7.62 -4.14 11.13
N VAL A 208 6.69 -4.41 10.21
CA VAL A 208 5.90 -3.39 9.50
C VAL A 208 4.43 -3.77 9.57
N TYR A 209 3.57 -2.79 9.90
CA TYR A 209 2.12 -2.95 9.89
C TYR A 209 1.48 -2.16 8.73
N LEU A 210 0.38 -2.70 8.19
CA LEU A 210 -0.39 -2.08 7.12
C LEU A 210 -0.94 -0.70 7.52
N ILE A 211 -1.33 -0.54 8.80
CA ILE A 211 -1.81 0.75 9.30
C ILE A 211 -0.73 1.82 9.26
N ASP A 212 0.50 1.47 9.58
CA ASP A 212 1.63 2.40 9.57
C ASP A 212 2.00 2.78 8.14
N LEU A 213 2.09 1.77 7.26
CA LEU A 213 2.37 1.98 5.83
C LEU A 213 1.31 2.84 5.14
N LEU A 214 0.03 2.59 5.43
CA LEU A 214 -1.07 3.37 4.87
C LEU A 214 -1.03 4.82 5.38
N ASN A 215 -0.81 5.01 6.68
CA ASN A 215 -0.70 6.36 7.26
C ASN A 215 0.46 7.15 6.66
N GLU A 216 1.62 6.52 6.48
CA GLU A 216 2.78 7.13 5.82
C GLU A 216 2.41 7.63 4.40
N ILE A 217 1.80 6.78 3.59
CA ILE A 217 1.43 7.13 2.21
C ILE A 217 0.34 8.21 2.16
N LEU A 218 -0.63 8.18 3.09
CA LEU A 218 -1.67 9.21 3.16
C LEU A 218 -1.11 10.57 3.59
N GLN A 219 -0.12 10.59 4.49
CA GLN A 219 0.61 11.80 4.86
C GLN A 219 1.40 12.36 3.68
N GLU A 220 2.13 11.51 2.95
CA GLU A 220 2.84 11.90 1.72
C GLU A 220 1.86 12.55 0.72
N ARG A 221 0.74 11.87 0.42
CA ARG A 221 -0.28 12.35 -0.52
C ARG A 221 -0.88 13.70 -0.09
N THR A 222 -1.16 13.85 1.20
CA THR A 222 -1.72 15.10 1.75
C THR A 222 -0.69 16.24 1.65
N ALA A 223 0.58 15.96 1.92
CA ALA A 223 1.66 16.93 1.78
C ALA A 223 1.84 17.37 0.32
N GLU A 224 1.81 16.43 -0.63
CA GLU A 224 1.84 16.72 -2.08
C GLU A 224 0.65 17.56 -2.52
N GLU A 225 -0.57 17.23 -2.08
CA GLU A 225 -1.77 17.99 -2.40
C GLU A 225 -1.71 19.41 -1.81
N ASN A 226 -1.24 19.56 -0.58
CA ASN A 226 -1.04 20.87 0.05
C ASN A 226 0.04 21.68 -0.68
N ALA A 227 1.16 21.07 -1.05
CA ALA A 227 2.20 21.71 -1.85
C ALA A 227 1.65 22.17 -3.21
N ARG A 228 0.87 21.32 -3.87
CA ARG A 228 0.18 21.64 -5.13
C ARG A 228 -0.80 22.80 -4.95
N LYS A 229 -1.62 22.79 -3.90
CA LYS A 229 -2.53 23.91 -3.58
C LYS A 229 -1.77 25.19 -3.29
N ILE A 230 -0.61 25.11 -2.62
CA ILE A 230 0.26 26.27 -2.39
C ILE A 230 0.83 26.80 -3.71
N ILE A 231 1.26 25.93 -4.63
CA ILE A 231 1.77 26.32 -5.95
C ILE A 231 0.63 26.95 -6.79
N GLU A 232 -0.54 26.31 -6.84
CA GLU A 232 -1.74 26.83 -7.51
C GLU A 232 -2.19 28.17 -6.88
N ALA A 233 -2.12 28.30 -5.56
CA ALA A 233 -2.41 29.54 -4.83
C ALA A 233 -1.37 30.65 -5.08
N LYS A 234 -0.10 30.28 -5.24
CA LYS A 234 1.02 31.19 -5.49
C LYS A 234 1.14 31.65 -6.94
N GLY A 235 0.60 30.89 -7.89
CA GLY A 235 0.53 31.25 -9.32
C GLY A 235 1.91 31.47 -9.95
N GLU A 236 2.27 30.67 -10.95
CA GLU A 236 3.41 31.00 -11.81
C GLU A 236 3.09 32.25 -12.65
N GLY A 237 3.40 33.42 -12.09
CA GLY A 237 3.83 34.62 -12.79
C GLY A 237 3.06 35.04 -14.04
N ARG A 238 1.78 35.44 -13.89
CA ARG A 238 1.05 36.43 -14.72
C ARG A 238 -0.36 36.64 -14.13
N PHE A 239 -0.82 37.88 -14.03
CA PHE A 239 -2.13 38.20 -13.44
C PHE A 239 -3.29 37.63 -14.28
N GLU A 240 -3.09 37.47 -15.59
CA GLU A 240 -4.09 36.96 -16.52
C GLU A 240 -4.51 35.51 -16.22
N SER A 241 -3.57 34.67 -15.77
CA SER A 241 -3.77 33.25 -15.48
C SER A 241 -4.28 32.96 -14.05
N MET A 242 -4.52 33.98 -13.23
CA MET A 242 -5.06 33.81 -11.88
C MET A 242 -6.56 33.48 -11.90
N SER A 243 -7.03 32.69 -10.92
CA SER A 243 -8.48 32.51 -10.68
C SER A 243 -9.13 33.84 -10.28
N LEU A 244 -10.45 33.99 -10.48
CA LEU A 244 -11.19 35.21 -10.13
C LEU A 244 -10.97 35.62 -8.66
N VAL A 245 -10.98 34.66 -7.73
CA VAL A 245 -10.73 34.91 -6.30
C VAL A 245 -9.31 35.43 -6.05
N GLN A 246 -8.31 34.90 -6.76
CA GLN A 246 -6.92 35.38 -6.67
C GLN A 246 -6.75 36.77 -7.30
N LYS A 247 -7.43 37.04 -8.42
CA LYS A 247 -7.46 38.37 -9.05
C LYS A 247 -8.02 39.41 -8.09
N ILE A 248 -9.17 39.13 -7.48
CA ILE A 248 -9.80 40.00 -6.47
C ILE A 248 -8.85 40.28 -5.32
N LYS A 249 -8.28 39.23 -4.70
CA LYS A 249 -7.34 39.41 -3.57
C LYS A 249 -6.10 40.23 -3.93
N SER A 250 -5.56 40.03 -5.13
CA SER A 250 -4.36 40.74 -5.59
C SER A 250 -4.63 42.23 -5.81
N VAL A 251 -5.75 42.55 -6.46
CA VAL A 251 -6.19 43.94 -6.66
C VAL A 251 -6.49 44.62 -5.33
N GLU A 252 -7.22 43.95 -4.44
CA GLU A 252 -7.59 44.51 -3.13
C GLU A 252 -6.36 44.84 -2.27
N SER A 253 -5.34 43.98 -2.30
CA SER A 253 -4.09 44.21 -1.59
C SER A 253 -3.37 45.47 -2.11
N ILE A 254 -3.35 45.69 -3.44
CA ILE A 254 -2.70 46.88 -4.02
C ILE A 254 -3.49 48.14 -3.67
N LEU A 255 -4.83 48.07 -3.71
CA LEU A 255 -5.68 49.19 -3.32
C LEU A 255 -5.40 49.60 -1.87
N GLU A 256 -5.36 48.65 -0.93
CA GLU A 256 -5.13 48.95 0.50
C GLU A 256 -3.70 49.44 0.80
N GLU A 257 -2.68 48.88 0.13
CA GLU A 257 -1.29 49.20 0.43
C GLU A 257 -0.81 50.51 -0.22
N TYR A 258 -1.29 50.83 -1.44
CA TYR A 258 -0.71 51.91 -2.25
C TYR A 258 -1.68 53.04 -2.60
N ILE A 259 -2.96 52.74 -2.77
CA ILE A 259 -3.92 53.71 -3.32
C ILE A 259 -4.76 54.35 -2.22
N ARG A 260 -5.43 53.54 -1.40
CA ARG A 260 -6.29 54.01 -0.30
C ARG A 260 -5.55 54.88 0.72
N PRO A 261 -4.28 54.64 1.12
CA PRO A 261 -3.58 55.54 2.03
C PRO A 261 -3.46 56.96 1.49
N THR A 262 -3.17 57.07 0.19
CA THR A 262 -3.07 58.36 -0.52
C THR A 262 -4.42 59.04 -0.62
N LEU A 263 -5.47 58.29 -1.03
CA LEU A 263 -6.82 58.86 -1.14
C LEU A 263 -7.40 59.26 0.22
N LYS A 264 -7.16 58.47 1.27
CA LYS A 264 -7.64 58.74 2.64
C LYS A 264 -6.98 60.00 3.22
N ALA A 265 -5.74 60.32 2.85
CA ALA A 265 -5.09 61.57 3.24
C ALA A 265 -5.83 62.81 2.70
N ASP A 266 -6.45 62.67 1.53
CA ASP A 266 -7.24 63.71 0.85
C ASP A 266 -8.76 63.57 1.13
N GLY A 267 -9.17 62.84 2.18
CA GLY A 267 -10.59 62.67 2.55
C GLY A 267 -11.40 61.75 1.64
N GLY A 268 -10.74 61.01 0.76
CA GLY A 268 -11.33 60.12 -0.23
C GLY A 268 -11.08 58.63 0.02
N ASN A 269 -11.74 57.77 -0.75
CA ASN A 269 -11.49 56.33 -0.77
C ASN A 269 -11.98 55.70 -2.09
N VAL A 270 -11.64 54.44 -2.33
CA VAL A 270 -12.07 53.66 -3.51
C VAL A 270 -12.45 52.25 -3.08
N GLU A 271 -13.47 51.66 -3.66
CA GLU A 271 -13.91 50.28 -3.39
C GLU A 271 -13.88 49.46 -4.68
N LEU A 272 -13.38 48.22 -4.63
CA LEU A 272 -13.45 47.28 -5.74
C LEU A 272 -14.86 46.69 -5.84
N ILE A 273 -15.47 46.79 -7.02
CA ILE A 273 -16.82 46.27 -7.28
C ILE A 273 -16.73 44.92 -8.00
N ASP A 274 -15.95 44.85 -9.09
CA ASP A 274 -15.89 43.65 -9.92
C ASP A 274 -14.63 43.62 -10.81
N ILE A 275 -14.31 42.46 -11.38
CA ILE A 275 -13.23 42.28 -12.36
C ILE A 275 -13.78 41.48 -13.55
N ASN A 276 -13.83 42.12 -14.73
CA ASN A 276 -14.38 41.54 -15.96
C ASN A 276 -13.33 41.47 -17.07
N ASP A 277 -13.47 40.51 -17.98
CA ASP A 277 -12.58 40.31 -19.12
C ASP A 277 -13.32 40.70 -20.41
N GLU A 278 -12.95 41.84 -21.01
CA GLU A 278 -13.51 42.27 -22.30
C GLU A 278 -12.38 42.61 -23.29
N ASN A 279 -12.44 42.02 -24.48
CA ASN A 279 -11.58 42.36 -25.62
C ASN A 279 -10.06 42.32 -25.33
N SER A 280 -9.59 41.34 -24.56
CA SER A 280 -8.17 41.15 -24.20
C SER A 280 -7.57 42.21 -23.27
N ALA A 281 -8.41 42.98 -22.58
CA ALA A 281 -8.02 43.86 -21.47
C ALA A 281 -8.85 43.52 -20.23
N LEU A 282 -8.18 43.44 -19.06
CA LEU A 282 -8.87 43.17 -17.79
C LEU A 282 -9.45 44.47 -17.26
N ASN A 283 -10.78 44.53 -17.21
CA ASN A 283 -11.54 45.66 -16.69
C ASN A 283 -11.72 45.49 -15.18
N ILE A 284 -11.18 46.43 -14.40
CA ILE A 284 -11.40 46.50 -12.95
C ILE A 284 -12.42 47.60 -12.68
N LEU A 285 -13.58 47.20 -12.14
CA LEU A 285 -14.66 48.12 -11.79
C LEU A 285 -14.46 48.61 -10.36
N ILE A 286 -14.34 49.91 -10.20
CA ILE A 286 -14.18 50.55 -8.89
C ILE A 286 -15.28 51.58 -8.66
N LYS A 287 -15.53 51.87 -7.38
CA LYS A 287 -16.43 52.93 -6.95
C LYS A 287 -15.70 53.90 -6.03
N TYR A 288 -15.75 55.19 -6.35
CA TYR A 288 -15.22 56.22 -5.46
C TYR A 288 -16.12 56.40 -4.23
N GLN A 289 -15.50 56.70 -3.10
CA GLN A 289 -16.15 56.98 -1.83
C GLN A 289 -15.56 58.26 -1.20
N GLY A 290 -16.32 58.89 -0.30
CA GLY A 290 -15.88 60.12 0.39
C GLY A 290 -15.78 61.32 -0.55
N GLU A 291 -14.80 62.20 -0.32
CA GLU A 291 -14.61 63.42 -1.10
C GLU A 291 -14.22 63.16 -2.57
N CYS A 292 -13.81 61.93 -2.90
CA CYS A 292 -13.54 61.52 -4.28
C CYS A 292 -14.80 61.50 -5.18
N MET A 293 -16.02 61.54 -4.61
CA MET A 293 -17.25 61.53 -5.40
C MET A 293 -17.59 62.89 -6.04
N SER A 294 -17.11 64.00 -5.48
CA SER A 294 -17.51 65.36 -5.86
C SER A 294 -16.39 66.19 -6.52
N CYS A 295 -15.17 65.66 -6.62
CA CYS A 295 -14.03 66.37 -7.16
C CYS A 295 -13.94 66.28 -8.69
N SER A 296 -14.71 67.12 -9.38
CA SER A 296 -14.80 67.16 -10.85
C SER A 296 -13.50 67.52 -11.59
N MET A 297 -12.48 68.04 -10.90
CA MET A 297 -11.20 68.46 -11.51
C MET A 297 -10.10 67.39 -11.45
N ASN A 298 -10.18 66.39 -10.56
CA ASN A 298 -9.13 65.38 -10.35
C ASN A 298 -9.54 63.95 -10.72
N THR A 299 -10.80 63.70 -11.09
CA THR A 299 -11.28 62.34 -11.42
C THR A 299 -10.48 61.68 -12.54
N THR A 300 -10.09 62.43 -13.57
CA THR A 300 -9.31 61.89 -14.70
C THR A 300 -7.88 61.54 -14.31
N THR A 301 -7.21 62.39 -13.53
CA THR A 301 -5.81 62.20 -13.12
C THR A 301 -5.69 61.09 -12.06
N THR A 302 -6.61 61.05 -11.09
CA THR A 302 -6.63 60.00 -10.06
C THR A 302 -6.96 58.64 -10.66
N LEU A 303 -7.90 58.58 -11.61
CA LEU A 303 -8.23 57.32 -12.31
C LEU A 303 -7.03 56.78 -13.09
N ALA A 304 -6.34 57.64 -13.84
CA ALA A 304 -5.12 57.25 -14.56
C ALA A 304 -4.02 56.77 -13.60
N GLY A 305 -3.81 57.43 -12.46
CA GLY A 305 -2.84 57.01 -11.46
C GLY A 305 -3.16 55.65 -10.82
N ILE A 306 -4.45 55.35 -10.60
CA ILE A 306 -4.89 54.03 -10.12
C ILE A 306 -4.65 52.96 -11.17
N GLU A 307 -4.99 53.23 -12.42
CA GLU A 307 -4.77 52.32 -13.56
C GLU A 307 -3.28 52.01 -13.76
N ASP A 308 -2.43 53.04 -13.78
CA ASP A 308 -0.99 52.89 -13.93
C ASP A 308 -0.37 52.07 -12.78
N MET A 309 -0.79 52.33 -11.54
CA MET A 309 -0.30 51.59 -10.37
C MET A 309 -0.70 50.11 -10.42
N LEU A 310 -1.95 49.81 -10.78
CA LEU A 310 -2.45 48.44 -10.90
C LEU A 310 -1.76 47.70 -12.06
N SER A 311 -1.65 48.34 -13.22
CA SER A 311 -0.94 47.81 -14.40
C SER A 311 0.52 47.49 -14.09
N PHE A 312 1.23 48.42 -13.42
CA PHE A 312 2.62 48.25 -13.02
C PHE A 312 2.83 47.09 -12.03
N LYS A 313 2.02 47.02 -10.98
CA LYS A 313 2.15 46.01 -9.91
C LYS A 313 1.73 44.62 -10.36
N LEU A 314 0.68 44.52 -11.17
CA LEU A 314 0.15 43.25 -11.67
C LEU A 314 0.85 42.76 -12.94
N LYS A 315 1.67 43.61 -13.58
CA LYS A 315 2.39 43.32 -14.84
C LYS A 315 1.46 42.83 -15.94
N ALA A 316 0.27 43.41 -16.02
CA ALA A 316 -0.78 43.06 -16.97
C ALA A 316 -1.45 44.33 -17.49
N PRO A 317 -1.98 44.35 -18.72
CA PRO A 317 -2.76 45.46 -19.23
C PRO A 317 -4.10 45.55 -18.50
N ILE A 318 -4.21 46.53 -17.61
CA ILE A 318 -5.41 46.80 -16.80
C ILE A 318 -6.11 48.04 -17.34
N LYS A 319 -7.44 47.99 -17.38
CA LYS A 319 -8.29 49.16 -17.60
C LYS A 319 -9.19 49.36 -16.39
N VAL A 320 -9.21 50.56 -15.81
CA VAL A 320 -10.02 50.86 -14.63
C VAL A 320 -11.27 51.62 -15.05
N VAL A 321 -12.44 51.13 -14.61
CA VAL A 321 -13.74 51.72 -14.92
C VAL A 321 -14.41 52.15 -13.63
N VAL A 322 -14.87 53.40 -13.59
CA VAL A 322 -15.58 53.95 -12.43
C VAL A 322 -17.09 53.76 -12.62
N THR A 323 -17.76 53.22 -11.60
CA THR A 323 -19.21 53.01 -11.56
C THR A 323 -19.90 53.95 -10.58
#